data_AF-A0A7R6X6X9-F1
#
_entry.id   AF-A0A7R6X6X9-F1
#
_cell.length_a   1.000
_cell.length_b   1.000
_cell.length_c   1.000
_cell.angle_alpha   90.00
_cell.angle_beta   90.00
_cell.angle_gamma   90.00
#
_symmetry.space_group_name_H-M   'P 1'
#
loop_
_entity.id
_entity.type
_entity.pdbx_description
1 polymer ?
#
loop_
_entity_poly.entity_id
_entity_poly.type
_entity_poly.pdbx_seq_one_letter_code
_entity_poly.pdbx_strand_id
1 'polypeptide(L)'
;MLSQFENQSINQEVARLNLPNSRIKHFAPASYAQAGEDVIVEGILAAKLCKSQRSWASVFYVEIGANHPISTSSTYLMYQRGARGVLVEPNPELEALIRTARPEDVLVRSVVLPAPQASAKLFIGNAHELSSVDKAHIESFGDFNGIGGIREHIEVSAIGINELLTPYANKVDFLSIDCEGLDHDLIKAIDYERIRPAVIQCEPSEHHLKGIRGKIINLMERRSYRLAAMTDINVIFERLT
;
A
#
# COMPACT_ATOMS: atom_id res chain seq x y z
N MET A 1 -15.94 9.12 13.75
CA MET A 1 -14.50 9.19 14.08
C MET A 1 -14.07 7.76 14.39
N LEU A 2 -13.05 7.22 13.71
CA LEU A 2 -12.70 5.79 13.82
C LEU A 2 -11.94 5.46 15.11
N SER A 3 -11.20 6.43 15.66
CA SER A 3 -10.55 6.31 16.97
C SER A 3 -11.30 7.13 18.02
N GLN A 4 -11.45 6.55 19.21
CA GLN A 4 -11.98 7.20 20.40
C GLN A 4 -10.90 7.38 21.48
N PHE A 5 -9.65 7.05 21.16
CA PHE A 5 -8.54 7.14 22.09
C PHE A 5 -7.88 8.51 21.99
N GLU A 6 -7.84 9.23 23.12
CA GLU A 6 -7.05 10.46 23.23
C GLU A 6 -5.58 10.17 22.92
N ASN A 7 -4.95 11.11 22.23
CA ASN A 7 -3.56 10.98 21.80
C ASN A 7 -2.65 10.93 23.03
N GLN A 8 -2.15 9.73 23.33
CA GLN A 8 -1.32 9.50 24.51
C GLN A 8 0.02 10.22 24.44
N SER A 9 0.58 10.44 23.24
CA SER A 9 1.82 11.21 23.10
C SER A 9 1.63 12.66 23.53
N ILE A 10 0.48 13.27 23.19
CA ILE A 10 0.12 14.61 23.67
C ILE A 10 -0.05 14.59 25.19
N ASN A 11 -0.83 13.64 25.72
CA ASN A 11 -1.12 13.56 27.14
C ASN A 11 0.16 13.33 27.99
N GLN A 12 1.09 12.49 27.50
CA GLN A 12 2.36 12.23 28.14
C GLN A 12 3.25 13.48 28.18
N GLU A 13 3.37 14.24 27.08
CA GLU A 13 4.18 15.45 27.04
C GLU A 13 3.61 16.58 27.90
N VAL A 14 2.28 16.75 27.89
CA VAL A 14 1.59 17.70 28.78
C VAL A 14 1.88 17.36 30.25
N ALA A 15 1.75 16.08 30.61
CA ALA A 15 2.05 15.61 31.97
C ALA A 15 3.53 15.78 32.33
N ARG A 16 4.45 15.41 31.44
CA ARG A 16 5.91 15.51 31.64
C ARG A 16 6.36 16.95 31.96
N LEU A 17 5.69 17.93 31.38
CA LEU A 17 5.98 19.36 31.57
C LEU A 17 5.09 20.03 32.63
N ASN A 18 4.22 19.29 33.31
CA ASN A 18 3.23 19.82 34.26
C ASN A 18 2.36 20.95 33.67
N LEU A 19 2.00 20.83 32.39
CA LEU A 19 1.13 21.78 31.72
C LEU A 19 -0.35 21.45 31.99
N PRO A 20 -1.25 22.45 31.98
CA PRO A 20 -2.68 22.18 32.01
C PRO A 20 -3.12 21.48 30.72
N ASN A 21 -4.05 20.52 30.84
CA ASN A 21 -4.64 19.85 29.68
C ASN A 21 -5.35 20.83 28.74
N SER A 22 -5.24 20.59 27.44
CA SER A 22 -6.02 21.30 26.43
C SER A 22 -7.52 21.11 26.67
N ARG A 23 -8.31 22.17 26.49
CA ARG A 23 -9.78 22.10 26.54
C ARG A 23 -10.38 21.34 25.36
N ILE A 24 -9.68 21.36 24.22
CA ILE A 24 -10.04 20.59 23.03
C ILE A 24 -9.30 19.25 23.14
N LYS A 25 -10.06 18.15 23.24
CA LYS A 25 -9.50 16.80 23.24
C LYS A 25 -8.95 16.45 21.86
N HIS A 26 -7.74 15.93 21.82
CA HIS A 26 -7.07 15.50 20.60
C HIS A 26 -7.05 13.98 20.58
N PHE A 27 -7.64 13.38 19.55
CA PHE A 27 -7.69 11.93 19.39
C PHE A 27 -6.58 11.48 18.44
N ALA A 28 -5.93 10.35 18.76
CA ALA A 28 -4.96 9.76 17.84
C ALA A 28 -5.70 9.28 16.59
N PRO A 29 -5.25 9.63 15.37
CA PRO A 29 -5.84 9.05 14.17
C PRO A 29 -5.64 7.53 14.20
N ALA A 30 -6.66 6.80 13.77
CA ALA A 30 -6.47 5.39 13.46
C ALA A 30 -5.58 5.31 12.21
N SER A 31 -4.54 4.48 12.28
CA SER A 31 -3.66 4.19 11.17
C SER A 31 -3.27 2.73 11.23
N TYR A 32 -3.18 2.12 10.06
CA TYR A 32 -2.86 0.73 9.83
C TYR A 32 -1.65 0.57 8.93
N ALA A 33 -1.23 1.62 8.22
CA ALA A 33 -0.01 1.65 7.42
C ALA A 33 1.25 1.76 8.30
N GLN A 34 2.40 1.37 7.75
CA GLN A 34 3.66 1.28 8.47
C GLN A 34 4.14 2.62 9.06
N ALA A 35 3.93 3.73 8.36
CA ALA A 35 4.34 5.07 8.80
C ALA A 35 3.22 6.12 8.68
N GLY A 36 1.96 5.70 8.71
CA GLY A 36 0.81 6.63 8.68
C GLY A 36 0.39 7.09 7.29
N GLU A 37 0.87 6.44 6.23
CA GLU A 37 0.55 6.78 4.84
C GLU A 37 -0.96 6.74 4.55
N ASP A 38 -1.66 5.77 5.13
CA ASP A 38 -3.10 5.61 4.99
C ASP A 38 -3.87 6.86 5.45
N VAL A 39 -3.41 7.55 6.51
CA VAL A 39 -4.01 8.82 6.99
C VAL A 39 -3.78 9.94 5.97
N ILE A 40 -2.60 9.99 5.34
CA ILE A 40 -2.30 10.98 4.29
C ILE A 40 -3.17 10.75 3.06
N VAL A 41 -3.25 9.50 2.59
CA VAL A 41 -4.11 9.11 1.46
C VAL A 41 -5.57 9.36 1.79
N GLU A 42 -6.03 9.04 3.01
CA GLU A 42 -7.38 9.32 3.47
C GLU A 42 -7.73 10.81 3.37
N GLY A 43 -6.82 11.69 3.80
CA GLY A 43 -6.99 13.13 3.68
C GLY A 43 -7.09 13.62 2.23
N ILE A 44 -6.22 13.12 1.34
CA ILE A 44 -6.26 13.46 -0.10
C ILE A 44 -7.59 13.01 -0.72
N LEU A 45 -8.00 11.77 -0.46
CA LEU A 45 -9.26 11.22 -0.97
C LEU A 45 -10.47 11.94 -0.39
N ALA A 46 -10.49 12.26 0.91
CA ALA A 46 -11.56 13.00 1.55
C ALA A 46 -11.82 14.35 0.85
N ALA A 47 -10.76 15.09 0.52
CA ALA A 47 -10.86 16.35 -0.23
C ALA A 47 -11.46 16.14 -1.63
N LYS A 48 -11.02 15.11 -2.34
CA LYS A 48 -11.57 14.75 -3.68
C LYS A 48 -13.04 14.34 -3.59
N LEU A 49 -13.39 13.48 -2.64
CA LEU A 49 -14.75 13.01 -2.39
C LEU A 49 -15.69 14.17 -2.08
N CYS A 50 -15.27 15.10 -1.22
CA CYS A 50 -16.03 16.31 -0.90
C CYS A 50 -16.29 17.14 -2.16
N LYS A 51 -15.26 17.41 -2.96
CA LYS A 51 -15.37 18.17 -4.23
C LYS A 51 -16.30 17.49 -5.25
N SER A 52 -16.26 16.16 -5.33
CA SER A 52 -17.08 15.39 -6.26
C SER A 52 -18.43 14.93 -5.69
N GLN A 53 -18.77 15.32 -4.45
CA GLN A 53 -19.97 14.87 -3.73
C GLN A 53 -20.11 13.33 -3.67
N ARG A 54 -18.98 12.62 -3.58
CA ARG A 54 -18.92 11.17 -3.44
C ARG A 54 -18.77 10.79 -1.97
N SER A 55 -19.20 9.59 -1.61
CA SER A 55 -19.00 9.02 -0.27
C SER A 55 -17.86 8.00 -0.27
N TRP A 56 -17.37 7.65 0.92
CA TRP A 56 -16.37 6.59 1.11
C TRP A 56 -16.79 5.24 0.54
N ALA A 57 -18.08 4.91 0.57
CA ALA A 57 -18.60 3.67 -0.02
C ALA A 57 -18.44 3.61 -1.55
N SER A 58 -18.16 4.74 -2.20
CA SER A 58 -17.86 4.79 -3.64
C SER A 58 -16.37 4.71 -3.96
N VAL A 59 -15.49 4.73 -2.96
CA VAL A 59 -14.03 4.64 -3.16
C VAL A 59 -13.67 3.22 -3.55
N PHE A 60 -12.85 3.09 -4.59
CA PHE A 60 -12.30 1.81 -5.02
C PHE A 60 -10.78 1.83 -4.97
N TYR A 61 -10.18 0.84 -4.31
CA TYR A 61 -8.72 0.69 -4.24
C TYR A 61 -8.23 -0.62 -4.86
N VAL A 62 -6.96 -0.65 -5.22
CA VAL A 62 -6.22 -1.86 -5.53
C VAL A 62 -4.95 -1.84 -4.67
N GLU A 63 -4.74 -2.87 -3.85
CA GLU A 63 -3.55 -3.05 -3.01
C GLU A 63 -2.80 -4.27 -3.52
N ILE A 64 -1.62 -4.04 -4.10
CA ILE A 64 -0.73 -5.09 -4.59
C ILE A 64 0.35 -5.32 -3.55
N GLY A 65 0.41 -6.55 -3.01
CA GLY A 65 1.18 -6.88 -1.82
C GLY A 65 0.38 -6.68 -0.54
N ALA A 66 -0.82 -7.24 -0.48
CA ALA A 66 -1.72 -7.01 0.65
C ALA A 66 -1.24 -7.64 1.98
N ASN A 67 -0.44 -8.71 1.91
CA ASN A 67 0.19 -9.37 3.04
C ASN A 67 -0.77 -9.57 4.24
N HIS A 68 -0.43 -9.10 5.43
CA HIS A 68 -1.35 -9.12 6.57
C HIS A 68 -2.54 -8.17 6.30
N PRO A 69 -3.81 -8.64 6.40
CA PRO A 69 -4.98 -7.86 5.95
C PRO A 69 -5.32 -6.58 6.74
N ILE A 70 -4.54 -6.25 7.78
CA ILE A 70 -4.84 -5.21 8.77
C ILE A 70 -3.54 -4.51 9.16
N SER A 71 -2.57 -5.25 9.71
CA SER A 71 -1.26 -4.70 10.05
C SER A 71 -0.54 -4.27 8.78
N THR A 72 0.10 -3.10 8.82
CA THR A 72 0.82 -2.48 7.70
C THR A 72 0.01 -2.34 6.41
N SER A 73 -1.33 -2.44 6.46
CA SER A 73 -2.17 -2.29 5.27
C SER A 73 -2.34 -0.82 4.90
N SER A 74 -2.13 -0.54 3.62
CA SER A 74 -2.32 0.80 3.04
C SER A 74 -3.79 1.14 2.83
N THR A 75 -4.70 0.15 2.84
CA THR A 75 -6.12 0.35 2.50
C THR A 75 -7.10 0.08 3.63
N TYR A 76 -6.69 -0.55 4.73
CA TYR A 76 -7.64 -0.96 5.78
C TYR A 76 -8.37 0.21 6.43
N LEU A 77 -7.73 1.38 6.56
CA LEU A 77 -8.40 2.59 7.04
C LEU A 77 -9.59 2.98 6.16
N MET A 78 -9.46 2.87 4.83
CA MET A 78 -10.53 3.15 3.86
C MET A 78 -11.60 2.05 3.91
N TYR A 79 -11.20 0.78 4.08
CA TYR A 79 -12.13 -0.34 4.27
C TYR A 79 -13.06 -0.10 5.47
N GLN A 80 -12.51 0.37 6.60
CA GLN A 80 -13.27 0.77 7.80
C GLN A 80 -14.23 1.94 7.55
N ARG A 81 -14.01 2.73 6.49
CA ARG A 81 -14.90 3.81 6.05
C ARG A 81 -15.97 3.36 5.03
N GLY A 82 -15.97 2.09 4.66
CA GLY A 82 -16.92 1.51 3.70
C GLY A 82 -16.38 1.37 2.26
N ALA A 83 -15.14 1.78 1.99
CA ALA A 83 -14.52 1.56 0.68
C ALA A 83 -14.26 0.07 0.43
N ARG A 84 -14.26 -0.37 -0.82
CA ARG A 84 -14.01 -1.77 -1.21
C ARG A 84 -13.08 -1.82 -2.39
N GLY A 85 -12.34 -2.90 -2.54
CA GLY A 85 -11.34 -2.99 -3.58
C GLY A 85 -10.86 -4.39 -3.89
N VAL A 86 -9.67 -4.43 -4.47
CA VAL A 86 -8.94 -5.65 -4.81
C VAL A 86 -7.69 -5.71 -3.95
N LEU A 87 -7.50 -6.84 -3.30
CA LEU A 87 -6.27 -7.20 -2.60
C LEU A 87 -5.55 -8.25 -3.45
N VAL A 88 -4.27 -8.04 -3.70
CA VAL A 88 -3.44 -9.01 -4.42
C VAL A 88 -2.41 -9.59 -3.45
N GLU A 89 -2.52 -10.89 -3.18
CA GLU A 89 -1.63 -11.61 -2.28
C GLU A 89 -1.40 -13.04 -2.79
N PRO A 90 -0.19 -13.37 -3.27
CA PRO A 90 0.11 -14.70 -3.80
C PRO A 90 0.38 -15.77 -2.74
N ASN A 91 0.73 -15.42 -1.50
CA ASN A 91 1.04 -16.39 -0.46
C ASN A 91 -0.24 -17.09 0.03
N PRO A 92 -0.39 -18.41 -0.21
CA PRO A 92 -1.61 -19.13 0.16
C PRO A 92 -1.84 -19.20 1.68
N GLU A 93 -0.80 -19.02 2.50
CA GLU A 93 -0.93 -19.02 3.96
C GLU A 93 -1.77 -17.85 4.49
N LEU A 94 -1.85 -16.76 3.72
CA LEU A 94 -2.57 -15.53 4.11
C LEU A 94 -4.01 -15.50 3.62
N GLU A 95 -4.41 -16.42 2.73
CA GLU A 95 -5.75 -16.42 2.12
C GLU A 95 -6.86 -16.48 3.18
N ALA A 96 -6.75 -17.39 4.15
CA ALA A 96 -7.77 -17.55 5.19
C ALA A 96 -7.88 -16.29 6.05
N LEU A 97 -6.75 -15.70 6.45
CA LEU A 97 -6.69 -14.47 7.24
C LEU A 97 -7.34 -13.31 6.50
N ILE A 98 -6.99 -13.13 5.22
CA ILE A 98 -7.53 -12.07 4.37
C ILE A 98 -9.04 -12.23 4.22
N ARG A 99 -9.53 -13.44 3.90
CA ARG A 99 -10.98 -13.67 3.75
C ARG A 99 -11.76 -13.43 5.03
N THR A 100 -11.18 -13.72 6.20
CA THR A 100 -11.81 -13.43 7.49
C THR A 100 -11.86 -11.93 7.78
N ALA A 101 -10.75 -11.21 7.58
CA ALA A 101 -10.65 -9.79 7.94
C ALA A 101 -11.23 -8.84 6.89
N ARG A 102 -11.24 -9.24 5.61
CA ARG A 102 -11.60 -8.43 4.43
C ARG A 102 -12.62 -9.16 3.53
N PRO A 103 -13.74 -9.68 4.06
CA PRO A 103 -14.67 -10.52 3.30
C PRO A 103 -15.36 -9.80 2.13
N GLU A 104 -15.39 -8.47 2.13
CA GLU A 104 -16.02 -7.67 1.08
C GLU A 104 -15.02 -7.21 -0.01
N ASP A 105 -13.72 -7.46 0.19
CA ASP A 105 -12.70 -7.24 -0.84
C ASP A 105 -12.56 -8.46 -1.76
N VAL A 106 -12.19 -8.21 -3.00
CA VAL A 106 -11.83 -9.27 -3.95
C VAL A 106 -10.37 -9.63 -3.74
N LEU A 107 -10.10 -10.88 -3.36
CA LEU A 107 -8.74 -11.43 -3.26
C LEU A 107 -8.30 -12.04 -4.59
N VAL A 108 -7.22 -11.50 -5.17
CA VAL A 108 -6.49 -12.06 -6.30
C VAL A 108 -5.25 -12.77 -5.79
N ARG A 109 -5.18 -14.09 -6.02
CA ARG A 109 -4.10 -14.96 -5.51
C ARG A 109 -3.03 -15.14 -6.58
N SER A 110 -2.33 -14.07 -6.90
CA SER A 110 -1.34 -14.07 -7.99
C SER A 110 -0.24 -13.06 -7.74
N VAL A 111 0.96 -13.34 -8.22
CA VAL A 111 1.99 -12.32 -8.36
C VAL A 111 1.59 -11.37 -9.48
N VAL A 112 1.86 -10.08 -9.29
CA VAL A 112 1.70 -9.09 -10.37
C VAL A 112 3.05 -8.82 -11.01
N LEU A 113 3.10 -8.89 -12.34
CA LEU A 113 4.29 -8.67 -13.14
C LEU A 113 4.12 -7.51 -14.13
N PRO A 114 5.21 -6.89 -14.61
CA PRO A 114 5.15 -5.84 -15.62
C PRO A 114 4.49 -6.27 -16.95
N ALA A 115 4.54 -7.57 -17.28
CA ALA A 115 3.96 -8.14 -18.48
C ALA A 115 3.19 -9.44 -18.16
N PRO A 116 2.23 -9.86 -19.01
CA PRO A 116 1.49 -11.10 -18.79
C PRO A 116 2.40 -12.34 -18.77
N GLN A 117 2.18 -13.20 -17.78
CA GLN A 117 2.85 -14.49 -17.62
C GLN A 117 1.91 -15.44 -16.87
N ALA A 118 1.96 -16.74 -17.14
CA ALA A 118 1.06 -17.71 -16.53
C ALA A 118 1.38 -17.98 -15.05
N SER A 119 2.67 -18.06 -14.71
CA SER A 119 3.15 -18.36 -13.37
C SER A 119 4.46 -17.67 -13.08
N ALA A 120 4.79 -17.53 -11.79
CA ALA A 120 6.08 -17.04 -11.32
C ALA A 120 6.52 -17.85 -10.10
N LYS A 121 7.84 -17.89 -9.90
CA LYS A 121 8.43 -18.39 -8.66
C LYS A 121 8.38 -17.29 -7.60
N LEU A 122 7.71 -17.59 -6.49
CA LEU A 122 7.68 -16.76 -5.29
C LEU A 122 8.60 -17.38 -4.24
N PHE A 123 9.52 -16.58 -3.70
CA PHE A 123 10.35 -16.97 -2.57
C PHE A 123 9.64 -16.54 -1.28
N ILE A 124 9.31 -17.50 -0.42
CA ILE A 124 8.65 -17.26 0.85
C ILE A 124 9.71 -16.95 1.90
N GLY A 125 9.64 -15.76 2.48
CA GLY A 125 10.52 -15.34 3.56
C GLY A 125 10.28 -16.13 4.85
N ASN A 126 11.25 -16.11 5.77
CA ASN A 126 11.04 -16.58 7.13
C ASN A 126 9.94 -15.77 7.84
N ALA A 127 9.84 -14.49 7.50
CA ALA A 127 8.68 -13.63 7.74
C ALA A 127 7.93 -13.41 6.42
N HIS A 128 6.60 -13.57 6.43
CA HIS A 128 5.77 -13.43 5.23
C HIS A 128 5.90 -12.06 4.56
N GLU A 129 6.09 -11.01 5.36
CA GLU A 129 6.37 -9.63 4.95
C GLU A 129 7.56 -9.54 3.99
N LEU A 130 8.56 -10.40 4.13
CA LEU A 130 9.79 -10.36 3.33
C LEU A 130 9.73 -11.28 2.10
N SER A 131 8.53 -11.72 1.69
CA SER A 131 8.37 -12.60 0.52
C SER A 131 8.40 -11.79 -0.77
N SER A 132 9.11 -12.29 -1.78
CA SER A 132 9.26 -11.59 -3.06
C SER A 132 9.52 -12.57 -4.19
N VAL A 133 9.29 -12.13 -5.43
CA VAL A 133 9.76 -12.82 -6.62
C VAL A 133 11.21 -12.46 -6.97
N ASP A 134 11.75 -11.40 -6.36
CA ASP A 134 13.16 -11.07 -6.44
C ASP A 134 13.91 -11.67 -5.24
N LYS A 135 14.66 -12.74 -5.52
CA LYS A 135 15.49 -13.40 -4.50
C LYS A 135 16.53 -12.45 -3.88
N ALA A 136 17.13 -11.57 -4.70
CA ALA A 136 18.19 -10.68 -4.25
C ALA A 136 17.64 -9.58 -3.33
N HIS A 137 16.36 -9.21 -3.50
CA HIS A 137 15.66 -8.31 -2.58
C HIS A 137 15.58 -8.90 -1.17
N ILE A 138 15.10 -10.14 -1.04
CA ILE A 138 15.02 -10.83 0.25
C ILE A 138 16.40 -10.99 0.89
N GLU A 139 17.40 -11.40 0.10
CA GLU A 139 18.78 -11.55 0.57
C GLU A 139 19.40 -10.21 1.03
N SER A 140 18.91 -9.08 0.53
CA SER A 140 19.42 -7.75 0.91
C SER A 140 19.07 -7.31 2.34
N PHE A 141 18.04 -7.90 2.95
CA PHE A 141 17.68 -7.66 4.34
C PHE A 141 18.63 -8.33 5.34
N GLY A 142 19.45 -9.28 4.89
CA GLY A 142 20.37 -10.03 5.74
C GLY A 142 19.62 -10.82 6.83
N ASP A 143 20.10 -10.74 8.07
CA ASP A 143 19.51 -11.44 9.22
C ASP A 143 18.22 -10.77 9.74
N PHE A 144 17.99 -9.48 9.43
CA PHE A 144 16.83 -8.69 9.85
C PHE A 144 16.31 -9.01 11.27
N ASN A 145 17.17 -8.87 12.29
CA ASN A 145 16.86 -9.22 13.68
C ASN A 145 16.42 -10.69 13.91
N GLY A 146 16.99 -11.62 13.15
CA GLY A 146 16.74 -13.06 13.26
C GLY A 146 15.55 -13.58 12.45
N ILE A 147 14.86 -12.72 11.68
CA ILE A 147 13.72 -13.13 10.84
C ILE A 147 14.00 -13.00 9.33
N GLY A 148 15.20 -12.59 8.94
CA GLY A 148 15.60 -12.53 7.53
C GLY A 148 15.85 -13.91 6.93
N GLY A 149 15.88 -13.96 5.59
CA GLY A 149 16.15 -15.18 4.83
C GLY A 149 14.92 -15.86 4.22
N ILE A 150 15.18 -16.89 3.43
CA ILE A 150 14.18 -17.60 2.62
C ILE A 150 13.87 -18.95 3.27
N ARG A 151 12.59 -19.17 3.56
CA ARG A 151 12.07 -20.44 4.10
C ARG A 151 11.94 -21.49 2.99
N GLU A 152 11.32 -21.11 1.89
CA GLU A 152 11.07 -21.97 0.74
C GLU A 152 10.78 -21.16 -0.53
N HIS A 153 10.47 -21.85 -1.62
CA HIS A 153 9.92 -21.22 -2.81
C HIS A 153 8.78 -22.06 -3.38
N ILE A 154 7.78 -21.38 -3.92
CA ILE A 154 6.58 -21.99 -4.52
C ILE A 154 6.34 -21.41 -5.91
N GLU A 155 5.70 -22.19 -6.78
CA GLU A 155 5.20 -21.70 -8.06
C GLU A 155 3.75 -21.23 -7.87
N VAL A 156 3.46 -20.00 -8.26
CA VAL A 156 2.14 -19.37 -8.10
C VAL A 156 1.67 -18.78 -9.41
N SER A 157 0.36 -18.59 -9.55
CA SER A 157 -0.21 -17.86 -10.69
C SER A 157 0.37 -16.46 -10.79
N ALA A 158 0.57 -15.98 -12.00
CA ALA A 158 0.99 -14.61 -12.27
C ALA A 158 -0.04 -13.90 -13.15
N ILE A 159 -0.07 -12.57 -13.07
CA ILE A 159 -0.92 -11.71 -13.89
C ILE A 159 -0.16 -10.44 -14.27
N GLY A 160 -0.36 -9.93 -15.48
CA GLY A 160 0.23 -8.64 -15.87
C GLY A 160 -0.48 -7.47 -15.18
N ILE A 161 0.24 -6.42 -14.78
CA ILE A 161 -0.33 -5.25 -14.10
C ILE A 161 -1.50 -4.62 -14.87
N ASN A 162 -1.39 -4.53 -16.20
CA ASN A 162 -2.47 -3.98 -17.03
C ASN A 162 -3.66 -4.93 -17.17
N GLU A 163 -3.43 -6.25 -17.12
CA GLU A 163 -4.49 -7.25 -17.12
C GLU A 163 -5.29 -7.19 -15.82
N LEU A 164 -4.61 -7.08 -14.69
CA LEU A 164 -5.20 -6.89 -13.36
C LEU A 164 -6.05 -5.61 -13.30
N LEU A 165 -5.52 -4.49 -13.81
CA LEU A 165 -6.14 -3.16 -13.63
C LEU A 165 -7.20 -2.84 -14.69
N THR A 166 -7.16 -3.45 -15.88
CA THR A 166 -8.09 -3.17 -16.99
C THR A 166 -9.57 -3.25 -16.60
N PRO A 167 -10.05 -4.28 -15.85
CA PRO A 167 -11.44 -4.36 -15.41
C PRO A 167 -11.90 -3.16 -14.56
N TYR A 168 -10.95 -2.41 -13.99
CA TYR A 168 -11.18 -1.33 -13.03
C TYR A 168 -10.68 0.03 -13.51
N ALA A 169 -10.23 0.14 -14.77
CA ALA A 169 -9.46 1.27 -15.29
C ALA A 169 -10.04 2.68 -14.96
N ASN A 170 -11.36 2.81 -14.92
CA ASN A 170 -12.08 4.06 -14.66
C ASN A 170 -12.56 4.24 -13.20
N LYS A 171 -12.21 3.32 -12.29
CA LYS A 171 -12.74 3.27 -10.92
C LYS A 171 -11.68 3.45 -9.84
N VAL A 172 -10.40 3.15 -10.14
CA VAL A 172 -9.34 3.15 -9.12
C VAL A 172 -9.12 4.56 -8.57
N ASP A 173 -9.49 4.79 -7.32
CA ASP A 173 -9.19 6.02 -6.60
C ASP A 173 -7.81 5.93 -5.94
N PHE A 174 -7.43 4.75 -5.47
CA PHE A 174 -6.14 4.50 -4.83
C PHE A 174 -5.51 3.21 -5.31
N LEU A 175 -4.26 3.28 -5.76
CA LEU A 175 -3.43 2.14 -6.08
C LEU A 175 -2.23 2.12 -5.14
N SER A 176 -2.11 1.08 -4.33
CA SER A 176 -0.92 0.80 -3.52
C SER A 176 -0.13 -0.32 -4.18
N ILE A 177 1.18 -0.13 -4.33
CA ILE A 177 2.11 -1.13 -4.84
C ILE A 177 3.21 -1.30 -3.82
N ASP A 178 3.28 -2.48 -3.22
CA ASP A 178 4.36 -2.88 -2.31
C ASP A 178 4.68 -4.34 -2.63
N CYS A 179 5.60 -4.55 -3.56
CA CYS A 179 5.90 -5.89 -4.08
C CYS A 179 7.33 -6.33 -3.74
N GLU A 180 7.95 -5.68 -2.76
CA GLU A 180 9.27 -6.02 -2.25
C GLU A 180 10.28 -6.23 -3.41
N GLY A 181 10.40 -5.22 -4.30
CA GLY A 181 11.44 -5.17 -5.34
C GLY A 181 10.96 -4.95 -6.77
N LEU A 182 9.67 -5.12 -7.08
CA LEU A 182 9.12 -4.91 -8.44
C LEU A 182 8.41 -3.57 -8.63
N ASP A 183 8.33 -2.74 -7.61
CA ASP A 183 7.51 -1.54 -7.51
C ASP A 183 7.72 -0.57 -8.67
N HIS A 184 8.99 -0.24 -8.94
CA HIS A 184 9.37 0.64 -10.05
C HIS A 184 8.96 0.07 -11.41
N ASP A 185 9.16 -1.23 -11.63
CA ASP A 185 8.89 -1.86 -12.91
C ASP A 185 7.39 -2.02 -13.16
N LEU A 186 6.61 -2.29 -12.10
CA LEU A 186 5.15 -2.27 -12.14
C LEU A 186 4.62 -0.87 -12.45
N ILE A 187 5.08 0.16 -11.74
CA ILE A 187 4.71 1.56 -12.00
C ILE A 187 5.02 1.93 -13.46
N LYS A 188 6.20 1.58 -13.95
CA LYS A 188 6.61 1.89 -15.32
C LYS A 188 5.72 1.23 -16.37
N ALA A 189 5.21 0.04 -16.09
CA ALA A 189 4.43 -0.76 -17.02
C ALA A 189 2.94 -0.36 -17.11
N ILE A 190 2.40 0.41 -16.16
CA ILE A 190 1.00 0.83 -16.20
C ILE A 190 0.69 1.61 -17.49
N ASP A 191 -0.43 1.25 -18.13
CA ASP A 191 -1.01 1.96 -19.25
C ASP A 191 -1.75 3.23 -18.76
N TYR A 192 -1.00 4.31 -18.55
CA TYR A 192 -1.50 5.59 -18.04
C TYR A 192 -2.45 6.35 -18.98
N GLU A 193 -2.63 5.89 -20.22
CA GLU A 193 -3.66 6.42 -21.11
C GLU A 193 -5.04 5.86 -20.74
N ARG A 194 -5.08 4.62 -20.25
CA ARG A 194 -6.32 3.91 -19.89
C ARG A 194 -6.58 3.87 -18.40
N ILE A 195 -5.55 3.65 -17.60
CA ILE A 195 -5.62 3.42 -16.15
C ILE A 195 -4.97 4.60 -15.45
N ARG A 196 -5.80 5.42 -14.79
CA ARG A 196 -5.34 6.65 -14.13
C ARG A 196 -5.84 6.74 -12.70
N PRO A 197 -5.25 6.01 -11.74
CA PRO A 197 -5.60 6.13 -10.33
C PRO A 197 -5.57 7.59 -9.85
N ALA A 198 -6.46 7.97 -8.93
CA ALA A 198 -6.42 9.34 -8.40
C ALA A 198 -5.20 9.57 -7.49
N VAL A 199 -4.81 8.54 -6.74
CA VAL A 199 -3.64 8.48 -5.88
C VAL A 199 -2.89 7.17 -6.13
N ILE A 200 -1.56 7.24 -6.18
CA ILE A 200 -0.68 6.07 -6.27
C ILE A 200 0.32 6.13 -5.12
N GLN A 201 0.50 5.04 -4.39
CA GLN A 201 1.57 4.86 -3.42
C GLN A 201 2.49 3.74 -3.90
N CYS A 202 3.79 3.87 -3.62
CA CYS A 202 4.70 2.74 -3.73
C CYS A 202 5.86 2.79 -2.74
N GLU A 203 6.42 1.61 -2.48
CA GLU A 203 7.65 1.42 -1.72
C GLU A 203 8.85 1.33 -2.68
N PRO A 204 9.72 2.35 -2.77
CA PRO A 204 10.83 2.31 -3.71
C PRO A 204 11.88 1.24 -3.38
N SER A 205 11.93 0.69 -2.15
CA SER A 205 12.96 -0.26 -1.72
C SER A 205 14.40 0.27 -1.87
N GLU A 206 14.67 1.46 -1.31
CA GLU A 206 15.99 2.14 -1.41
C GLU A 206 17.16 1.34 -0.83
N HIS A 207 16.89 0.43 0.11
CA HIS A 207 17.89 -0.47 0.68
C HIS A 207 18.40 -1.49 -0.34
N HIS A 208 17.55 -1.90 -1.29
CA HIS A 208 17.86 -2.85 -2.34
C HIS A 208 18.43 -2.15 -3.59
N LEU A 209 17.80 -1.07 -4.04
CA LEU A 209 18.22 -0.31 -5.23
C LEU A 209 18.43 1.17 -4.93
N LYS A 210 19.67 1.58 -4.65
CA LYS A 210 19.99 2.97 -4.35
C LYS A 210 19.56 3.95 -5.46
N GLY A 211 18.83 5.01 -5.07
CA GLY A 211 18.36 6.09 -5.94
C GLY A 211 17.10 5.78 -6.73
N ILE A 212 16.46 4.63 -6.47
CA ILE A 212 15.23 4.19 -7.11
C ILE A 212 14.04 5.13 -6.83
N ARG A 213 13.97 5.73 -5.62
CA ARG A 213 12.96 6.73 -5.25
C ARG A 213 12.99 7.91 -6.21
N GLY A 214 14.18 8.43 -6.50
CA GLY A 214 14.35 9.52 -7.46
C GLY A 214 13.91 9.14 -8.88
N LYS A 215 14.14 7.88 -9.29
CA LYS A 215 13.68 7.39 -10.59
C LYS A 215 12.15 7.31 -10.65
N ILE A 216 11.52 6.79 -9.60
CA ILE A 216 10.05 6.71 -9.50
C ILE A 216 9.43 8.11 -9.52
N ILE A 217 9.95 9.06 -8.73
CA ILE A 217 9.45 10.44 -8.70
C ILE A 217 9.50 11.06 -10.11
N ASN A 218 10.66 11.00 -10.77
CA ASN A 218 10.84 11.54 -12.12
C ASN A 218 9.91 10.87 -13.15
N LEU A 219 9.68 9.56 -13.01
CA LEU A 219 8.77 8.82 -13.87
C LEU A 219 7.33 9.30 -13.68
N MET A 220 6.88 9.43 -12.44
CA MET A 220 5.51 9.82 -12.09
C MET A 220 5.19 11.26 -12.52
N GLU A 221 6.14 12.18 -12.39
CA GLU A 221 6.01 13.54 -12.90
C GLU A 221 5.76 13.58 -14.41
N ARG A 222 6.47 12.74 -15.18
CA ARG A 222 6.26 12.59 -16.63
C ARG A 222 4.91 11.95 -16.98
N ARG A 223 4.23 11.32 -16.02
CA ARG A 223 2.89 10.74 -16.17
C ARG A 223 1.77 11.66 -15.66
N SER A 224 2.08 12.93 -15.41
CA SER A 224 1.15 13.92 -14.85
C SER A 224 0.66 13.56 -13.45
N TYR A 225 1.57 13.07 -12.60
CA TYR A 225 1.36 12.96 -11.17
C TYR A 225 2.34 13.87 -10.43
N ARG A 226 1.89 14.51 -9.36
CA ARG A 226 2.78 15.25 -8.45
C ARG A 226 3.11 14.40 -7.23
N LEU A 227 4.31 14.55 -6.69
CA LEU A 227 4.62 14.04 -5.35
C LEU A 227 3.74 14.78 -4.32
N ALA A 228 2.85 14.06 -3.67
CA ALA A 228 1.92 14.61 -2.69
C ALA A 228 2.48 14.49 -1.27
N ALA A 229 3.15 13.38 -0.97
CA ALA A 229 3.83 13.13 0.30
C ALA A 229 4.91 12.06 0.14
N MET A 230 5.78 11.98 1.14
CA MET A 230 6.85 11.00 1.24
C MET A 230 7.09 10.70 2.72
N THR A 231 7.20 9.42 3.05
CA THR A 231 7.70 8.93 4.35
C THR A 231 9.13 8.41 4.15
N ASP A 232 9.75 7.88 5.21
CA ASP A 232 11.06 7.25 5.07
C ASP A 232 11.00 5.97 4.22
N ILE A 233 9.80 5.38 4.08
CA ILE A 233 9.54 4.11 3.40
C ILE A 233 8.90 4.37 2.02
N ASN A 234 7.75 5.05 2.01
CA ASN A 234 6.87 5.17 0.85
C ASN A 234 6.89 6.55 0.20
N VAL A 235 6.51 6.60 -1.09
CA VAL A 235 6.17 7.83 -1.81
C VAL A 235 4.71 7.79 -2.25
N ILE A 236 4.02 8.93 -2.14
CA ILE A 236 2.60 9.07 -2.47
C ILE A 236 2.45 10.14 -3.55
N PHE A 237 1.79 9.78 -4.63
CA PHE A 237 1.57 10.61 -5.81
C PHE A 237 0.09 10.91 -6.00
N GLU A 238 -0.22 12.16 -6.35
CA GLU A 238 -1.57 12.58 -6.72
C GLU A 238 -1.62 12.92 -8.22
N ARG A 239 -2.63 12.41 -8.92
CA ARG A 239 -2.87 12.72 -10.33
C ARG A 239 -3.19 14.21 -10.53
N LEU A 240 -2.46 14.86 -11.42
CA LEU A 240 -2.79 16.19 -11.92
C LEU A 240 -4.00 16.09 -12.86
N THR A 241 -4.96 17.00 -12.68
CA THR A 241 -6.18 17.08 -13.50
C THR A 241 -5.89 17.38 -14.95
#